data_AF-A0A251XSM0-F1
#
_entry.id   AF-A0A251XSM0-F1
#
_cell.length_a   1.000
_cell.length_b   1.000
_cell.length_c   1.000
_cell.angle_alpha   90.00
_cell.angle_beta   90.00
_cell.angle_gamma   90.00
#
_symmetry.space_group_name_H-M   'P 1'
#
loop_
_entity.id
_entity.type
_entity.pdbx_description
1 polymer ?
#
loop_
_entity_poly.entity_id
_entity_poly.type
_entity_poly.pdbx_seq_one_letter_code
_entity_poly.pdbx_strand_id
1 'polypeptide(L)'
;MIDQLAPASPDPAGSGRRPAPTPPVAEPAEEAPTAESLLDALDDQQRLAAQALLGPVVVLAGAGTGKTRAITHRIAYGIQAGVYPPERVMALTFTSRAAAELRGRLRELGAGPVAARTFHAAALKQLNFFWPQVVGGTMPRLIESKGRMLGHAAESLRLRLDTAALRDMAAEVEWRKVSMTSLEQYGLAARTTRTLPRSSTPTRPSRSCRPTRTSRTSAASSTSRTCCSPPPG
;
A
#
# COMPACT_ATOMS: atom_id res chain seq x y z
N MET A 1 -103.94 6.62 2.54
CA MET A 1 -103.61 5.88 3.77
C MET A 1 -102.21 5.31 3.57
N ILE A 2 -101.21 5.95 4.19
CA ILE A 2 -99.87 5.42 4.56
C ILE A 2 -99.01 5.03 3.33
N ASP A 3 -98.12 5.85 2.79
CA ASP A 3 -96.89 6.44 3.37
C ASP A 3 -96.09 5.45 4.24
N GLN A 4 -95.16 4.71 3.65
CA GLN A 4 -93.93 4.32 4.35
C GLN A 4 -92.77 4.03 3.39
N LEU A 5 -91.91 5.04 3.33
CA LEU A 5 -90.53 5.09 2.87
C LEU A 5 -89.68 3.99 3.55
N ALA A 6 -88.98 3.17 2.76
CA ALA A 6 -87.98 2.23 3.27
C ALA A 6 -86.66 2.96 3.58
N PRO A 7 -85.95 2.64 4.68
CA PRO A 7 -84.79 3.40 5.14
C PRO A 7 -83.51 3.08 4.37
N ALA A 8 -82.74 4.14 4.11
CA ALA A 8 -81.39 4.11 3.57
C ALA A 8 -80.40 3.39 4.50
N SER A 9 -79.49 2.63 3.90
CA SER A 9 -78.36 1.98 4.56
C SER A 9 -77.38 3.00 5.16
N PRO A 10 -76.75 2.72 6.32
CA PRO A 10 -75.74 3.59 6.90
C PRO A 10 -74.36 3.38 6.24
N ASP A 11 -73.70 4.50 5.90
CA ASP A 11 -72.30 4.57 5.50
C ASP A 11 -71.35 4.02 6.58
N PRO A 12 -70.27 3.30 6.22
CA PRO A 12 -69.28 2.88 7.19
C PRO A 12 -68.26 3.99 7.48
N ALA A 13 -68.17 4.31 8.77
CA ALA A 13 -66.97 4.65 9.53
C ALA A 13 -66.03 5.75 8.98
N GLY A 14 -66.16 6.94 9.56
CA GLY A 14 -65.11 7.97 9.56
C GLY A 14 -63.83 7.45 10.20
N SER A 15 -62.72 7.51 9.46
CA SER A 15 -61.39 7.17 9.93
C SER A 15 -60.92 8.17 10.99
N GLY A 16 -60.86 7.75 12.26
CA GLY A 16 -60.19 8.48 13.31
C GLY A 16 -58.69 8.61 12.99
N ARG A 17 -58.24 9.81 12.61
CA ARG A 17 -56.83 10.11 12.41
C ARG A 17 -56.16 10.20 13.78
N ARG A 18 -55.47 9.14 14.18
CA ARG A 18 -54.64 9.12 15.38
C ARG A 18 -53.49 10.14 15.22
N PRO A 19 -53.27 11.08 16.15
CA PRO A 19 -52.17 12.02 16.04
C PRO A 19 -50.83 11.26 16.07
N ALA A 20 -49.90 11.69 15.21
CA ALA A 20 -48.58 11.11 15.11
C ALA A 20 -47.82 11.25 16.44
N PRO A 21 -47.00 10.27 16.84
CA PRO A 21 -46.16 10.39 18.01
C PRO A 21 -45.17 11.54 17.79
N THR A 22 -45.13 12.48 18.73
CA THR A 22 -44.13 13.54 18.80
C THR A 22 -42.74 12.89 18.85
N PRO A 23 -41.76 13.34 18.02
CA PRO A 23 -40.41 12.79 18.09
C PRO A 23 -39.82 13.02 19.49
N PRO A 24 -39.04 12.08 20.02
CA PRO A 24 -38.35 12.28 21.29
C PRO A 24 -37.42 13.49 21.16
N VAL A 25 -37.48 14.36 22.15
CA VAL A 25 -36.56 15.51 22.31
C VAL A 25 -35.15 14.95 22.29
N ALA A 26 -34.34 15.41 21.33
CA ALA A 26 -32.94 15.02 21.23
C ALA A 26 -32.23 15.36 22.54
N GLU A 27 -31.69 14.33 23.19
CA GLU A 27 -30.68 14.52 24.24
C GLU A 27 -29.54 15.37 23.66
N PRO A 28 -28.94 16.29 24.43
CA PRO A 28 -27.87 17.14 23.92
C PRO A 28 -26.76 16.24 23.38
N ALA A 29 -26.41 16.43 22.11
CA ALA A 29 -25.26 15.80 21.50
C ALA A 29 -24.05 16.07 22.39
N GLU A 30 -23.29 15.02 22.75
CA GLU A 30 -21.99 15.17 23.40
C GLU A 30 -21.20 16.26 22.66
N GLU A 31 -20.96 17.39 23.33
CA GLU A 31 -20.19 18.49 22.74
C GLU A 31 -18.83 17.96 22.32
N ALA A 32 -18.47 18.17 21.05
CA ALA A 32 -17.17 17.77 20.53
C ALA A 32 -16.06 18.40 21.39
N PRO A 33 -14.95 17.68 21.66
CA PRO A 33 -13.87 18.18 22.50
C PRO A 33 -13.31 19.49 21.95
N THR A 34 -13.16 20.49 22.82
CA THR A 34 -12.58 21.79 22.45
C THR A 34 -11.08 21.67 22.18
N ALA A 35 -10.51 22.65 21.49
CA ALA A 35 -9.08 22.64 21.18
C ALA A 35 -8.23 22.62 22.46
N GLU A 36 -8.62 23.38 23.48
CA GLU A 36 -7.95 23.45 24.77
C GLU A 36 -8.05 22.13 25.54
N SER A 37 -9.23 21.50 25.57
CA SER A 37 -9.41 20.22 26.31
C SER A 37 -8.57 19.09 25.73
N LEU A 38 -8.23 19.14 24.44
CA LEU A 38 -7.32 18.19 23.81
C LEU A 38 -5.87 18.32 24.32
N LEU A 39 -5.46 19.50 24.78
CA LEU A 39 -4.10 19.76 25.28
C LEU A 39 -3.95 19.44 26.77
N ASP A 40 -5.05 19.45 27.53
CA ASP A 40 -5.05 19.13 28.96
C ASP A 40 -4.71 17.65 29.23
N ALA A 41 -4.99 16.79 28.27
CA ALA A 41 -4.71 15.37 28.33
C ALA A 41 -3.24 15.01 28.03
N LEU A 42 -2.35 15.97 27.85
CA LEU A 42 -0.96 15.77 27.39
C LEU A 42 0.06 16.25 28.43
N ASP A 43 1.19 15.56 28.51
CA ASP A 43 2.37 16.12 29.18
C ASP A 43 2.97 17.28 28.37
N ASP A 44 3.91 18.02 28.96
CA ASP A 44 4.48 19.23 28.35
C ASP A 44 5.16 18.95 27.00
N GLN A 45 5.84 17.81 26.84
CA GLN A 45 6.53 17.47 25.59
C GLN A 45 5.53 17.07 24.50
N GLN A 46 4.50 16.31 24.86
CA GLN A 46 3.41 15.94 23.97
C GLN A 46 2.59 17.17 23.55
N ARG A 47 2.35 18.10 24.47
CA ARG A 47 1.66 19.37 24.23
C ARG A 47 2.44 20.22 23.24
N LEU A 48 3.76 20.36 23.42
CA LEU A 48 4.64 21.03 22.45
C LEU A 48 4.53 20.40 21.05
N ALA A 49 4.55 19.06 20.96
CA ALA A 49 4.40 18.36 19.69
C ALA A 49 3.01 18.57 19.05
N ALA A 50 1.96 18.70 19.87
CA ALA A 50 0.58 18.92 19.42
C ALA A 50 0.35 20.35 18.91
N GLN A 51 0.96 21.35 19.55
CA GLN A 51 0.83 22.76 19.19
C GLN A 51 1.68 23.18 17.98
N ALA A 52 2.70 22.39 17.64
CA ALA A 52 3.56 22.66 16.47
C ALA A 52 2.81 22.36 15.16
N LEU A 53 1.88 23.22 14.74
CA LEU A 53 0.96 22.96 13.63
C LEU A 53 1.51 23.27 12.23
N LEU A 54 2.57 24.07 12.15
CA LEU A 54 3.15 24.51 10.88
C LEU A 54 4.53 23.90 10.67
N GLY A 55 4.80 23.53 9.40
CA GLY A 55 6.08 22.99 8.98
C GLY A 55 6.34 21.53 9.37
N PRO A 56 7.48 20.96 8.93
CA PRO A 56 7.87 19.58 9.24
C PRO A 56 8.21 19.42 10.72
N VAL A 57 7.71 18.35 11.35
CA VAL A 57 8.04 18.02 12.74
C VAL A 57 8.41 16.55 12.85
N VAL A 58 9.48 16.28 13.61
CA VAL A 58 9.94 14.93 13.95
C VAL A 58 9.78 14.73 15.45
N VAL A 59 9.01 13.72 15.83
CA VAL A 59 8.82 13.32 17.22
C VAL A 59 9.71 12.10 17.50
N LEU A 60 10.81 12.32 18.22
CA LEU A 60 11.70 11.26 18.70
C LEU A 60 11.17 10.75 20.05
N ALA A 61 10.77 9.49 20.09
CA ALA A 61 10.04 8.94 21.22
C ALA A 61 10.51 7.51 21.51
N GLY A 62 10.87 7.25 22.77
CA GLY A 62 11.19 5.92 23.26
C GLY A 62 9.97 5.00 23.30
N ALA A 63 10.18 3.70 23.53
CA ALA A 63 9.07 2.78 23.73
C ALA A 63 8.19 3.23 24.90
N GLY A 64 6.86 3.16 24.76
CA GLY A 64 5.91 3.50 25.81
C GLY A 64 5.69 4.99 26.10
N THR A 65 6.45 5.91 25.48
CA THR A 65 6.40 7.37 25.76
C THR A 65 5.22 8.13 25.15
N GLY A 66 4.19 7.42 24.67
CA GLY A 66 2.97 8.06 24.15
C GLY A 66 3.08 8.70 22.76
N LYS A 67 4.07 8.31 21.91
CA LYS A 67 4.20 8.83 20.52
C LYS A 67 2.87 8.88 19.76
N THR A 68 2.10 7.79 19.82
CA THR A 68 0.80 7.72 19.14
C THR A 68 -0.19 8.74 19.71
N ARG A 69 -0.21 8.94 21.03
CA ARG A 69 -1.06 9.95 21.71
C ARG A 69 -0.69 11.35 21.25
N ALA A 70 0.60 11.68 21.24
CA ALA A 70 1.08 12.98 20.73
C ALA A 70 0.63 13.24 19.28
N ILE A 71 0.77 12.26 18.39
CA ILE A 71 0.38 12.39 16.98
C ILE A 71 -1.14 12.55 16.82
N THR A 72 -1.95 11.75 17.52
CA THR A 72 -3.41 11.83 17.38
C THR A 72 -3.96 13.14 17.94
N HIS A 73 -3.43 13.60 19.09
CA HIS A 73 -3.82 14.89 19.65
C HIS A 73 -3.35 16.06 18.80
N ARG A 74 -2.15 16.01 18.19
CA ARG A 74 -1.71 17.02 17.22
C ARG A 74 -2.70 17.18 16.06
N ILE A 75 -3.14 16.06 15.49
CA ILE A 75 -4.09 16.06 14.38
C ILE A 75 -5.43 16.65 14.83
N ALA A 76 -5.97 16.16 15.94
CA ALA A 76 -7.24 16.63 16.47
C ALA A 76 -7.20 18.12 16.84
N TYR A 77 -6.15 18.55 17.55
CA TYR A 77 -5.94 19.94 17.93
C TYR A 77 -5.87 20.86 16.71
N GLY A 78 -5.09 20.50 15.69
CA GLY A 78 -5.01 21.31 14.47
C GLY A 78 -6.31 21.39 13.68
N ILE A 79 -7.16 20.36 13.77
CA ILE A 79 -8.52 20.40 13.20
C ILE A 79 -9.42 21.35 14.01
N GLN A 80 -9.49 21.18 15.33
CA GLN A 80 -10.35 22.02 16.18
C GLN A 80 -9.92 23.48 16.22
N ALA A 81 -8.61 23.74 16.09
CA ALA A 81 -8.05 25.08 15.94
C ALA A 81 -8.28 25.70 14.54
N GLY A 82 -8.92 24.97 13.61
CA GLY A 82 -9.23 25.45 12.26
C GLY A 82 -8.04 25.52 11.31
N VAL A 83 -6.89 24.97 11.68
CA VAL A 83 -5.65 25.00 10.88
C VAL A 83 -5.63 23.89 9.83
N TYR A 84 -6.18 22.72 10.14
CA TYR A 84 -6.23 21.56 9.26
C TYR A 84 -7.65 21.29 8.77
N PRO A 85 -7.91 21.37 7.45
CA PRO A 85 -9.12 20.80 6.87
C PRO A 85 -9.08 19.27 7.00
N PRO A 86 -10.04 18.62 7.68
CA PRO A 86 -9.97 17.18 7.99
C PRO A 86 -9.76 16.27 6.78
N GLU A 87 -10.40 16.60 5.66
CA GLU A 87 -10.33 15.87 4.39
C GLU A 87 -8.96 15.96 3.69
N ARG A 88 -8.10 16.90 4.12
CA ARG A 88 -6.75 17.09 3.62
C ARG A 88 -5.67 16.49 4.53
N VAL A 89 -6.07 15.85 5.64
CA VAL A 89 -5.15 15.18 6.56
C VAL A 89 -5.15 13.67 6.34
N MET A 90 -3.97 13.06 6.33
CA MET A 90 -3.80 11.62 6.26
C MET A 90 -2.76 11.12 7.26
N ALA A 91 -3.15 10.15 8.09
CA ALA A 91 -2.26 9.42 8.98
C ALA A 91 -1.84 8.08 8.33
N LEU A 92 -0.53 7.86 8.20
CA LEU A 92 0.03 6.64 7.61
C LEU A 92 0.69 5.76 8.66
N THR A 93 0.54 4.45 8.51
CA THR A 93 1.20 3.45 9.36
C THR A 93 1.53 2.17 8.58
N PHE A 94 2.22 1.23 9.21
CA PHE A 94 2.68 0.01 8.55
C PHE A 94 1.67 -1.14 8.61
N THR A 95 0.81 -1.20 9.63
CA THR A 95 -0.09 -2.35 9.83
C THR A 95 -1.56 -1.96 9.79
N SER A 96 -2.41 -2.86 9.31
CA SER A 96 -3.86 -2.65 9.26
C SER A 96 -4.47 -2.47 10.66
N ARG A 97 -3.92 -3.19 11.65
CA ARG A 97 -4.31 -3.05 13.07
C ARG A 97 -4.02 -1.65 13.58
N ALA A 98 -2.80 -1.15 13.39
CA ALA A 98 -2.45 0.21 13.81
C ALA A 98 -3.29 1.27 13.08
N ALA A 99 -3.62 1.05 11.80
CA ALA A 99 -4.49 1.97 11.06
C ALA A 99 -5.92 1.99 11.62
N ALA A 100 -6.45 0.84 12.04
CA ALA A 100 -7.75 0.75 12.70
C ALA A 100 -7.75 1.43 14.07
N GLU A 101 -6.70 1.19 14.86
CA GLU A 101 -6.52 1.82 16.16
C GLU A 101 -6.40 3.34 16.05
N LEU A 102 -5.59 3.85 15.11
CA LEU A 102 -5.49 5.29 14.82
C LEU A 102 -6.84 5.89 14.43
N ARG A 103 -7.64 5.21 13.59
CA ARG A 103 -9.00 5.67 13.26
C ARG A 103 -9.92 5.73 14.47
N GLY A 104 -9.86 4.74 15.36
CA GLY A 104 -10.64 4.74 16.59
C GLY A 104 -10.31 5.94 17.48
N ARG A 105 -9.02 6.12 17.77
CA ARG A 105 -8.52 7.25 18.57
C ARG A 105 -8.86 8.61 17.95
N LEU A 106 -8.68 8.77 16.64
CA LEU A 106 -9.03 10.04 15.98
C LEU A 106 -10.53 10.33 16.05
N ARG A 107 -11.39 9.31 15.97
CA ARG A 107 -12.84 9.48 16.13
C ARG A 107 -13.18 9.97 17.53
N GLU A 108 -12.60 9.37 18.56
CA GLU A 108 -12.80 9.77 19.97
C GLU A 108 -12.37 11.23 20.22
N LEU A 109 -11.38 11.73 19.48
CA LEU A 109 -10.88 13.11 19.60
C LEU A 109 -11.61 14.11 18.69
N GLY A 110 -12.75 13.73 18.08
CA GLY A 110 -13.48 14.61 17.16
C GLY A 110 -12.85 14.76 15.76
N ALA A 111 -11.82 13.99 15.43
CA ALA A 111 -11.10 13.99 14.15
C ALA A 111 -11.49 12.79 13.25
N GLY A 112 -12.72 12.30 13.38
CA GLY A 112 -13.23 11.13 12.67
C GLY A 112 -13.10 11.12 11.13
N PRO A 113 -13.24 12.27 10.43
CA PRO A 113 -13.07 12.32 8.97
C PRO A 113 -11.64 12.08 8.46
N VAL A 114 -10.63 12.16 9.34
CA VAL A 114 -9.21 12.00 8.95
C VAL A 114 -8.96 10.59 8.43
N ALA A 115 -8.30 10.49 7.28
CA ALA A 115 -7.94 9.22 6.71
C ALA A 115 -6.74 8.59 7.46
N ALA A 116 -6.96 7.48 8.18
CA ALA A 116 -5.86 6.64 8.70
C ALA A 116 -5.72 5.34 7.89
N ARG A 117 -4.58 5.14 7.24
CA ARG A 117 -4.34 4.06 6.27
C ARG A 117 -2.95 3.44 6.41
N THR A 118 -2.79 2.23 5.86
CA THR A 118 -1.44 1.72 5.59
C THR A 118 -0.86 2.36 4.34
N PHE A 119 0.47 2.33 4.19
CA PHE A 119 1.13 2.74 2.95
C PHE A 119 0.54 2.07 1.71
N HIS A 120 0.33 0.75 1.76
CA HIS A 120 -0.26 -0.01 0.65
C HIS A 120 -1.70 0.39 0.36
N ALA A 121 -2.54 0.58 1.39
CA ALA A 121 -3.94 0.99 1.20
C ALA A 121 -4.06 2.43 0.68
N ALA A 122 -3.13 3.31 1.06
CA ALA A 122 -3.04 4.66 0.51
C ALA A 122 -2.60 4.61 -0.96
N ALA A 123 -1.52 3.89 -1.28
CA ALA A 123 -1.03 3.73 -2.65
C ALA A 123 -2.08 3.13 -3.57
N LEU A 124 -2.78 2.07 -3.15
CA LEU A 124 -3.85 1.45 -3.93
C LEU A 124 -5.00 2.43 -4.18
N LYS A 125 -5.38 3.26 -3.20
CA LYS A 125 -6.39 4.30 -3.42
C LYS A 125 -5.94 5.32 -4.48
N GLN A 126 -4.68 5.75 -4.41
CA GLN A 126 -4.13 6.70 -5.39
C GLN A 126 -4.09 6.09 -6.79
N LEU A 127 -3.65 4.84 -6.92
CA LEU A 127 -3.65 4.12 -8.19
C LEU A 127 -5.06 4.03 -8.77
N ASN A 128 -6.05 3.60 -7.99
CA ASN A 128 -7.43 3.52 -8.48
C ASN A 128 -7.96 4.87 -8.98
N PHE A 129 -7.64 5.96 -8.28
CA PHE A 129 -8.11 7.29 -8.63
C PHE A 129 -7.42 7.83 -9.89
N PHE A 130 -6.10 7.74 -9.96
CA PHE A 130 -5.30 8.37 -11.01
C PHE A 130 -5.05 7.50 -12.23
N TRP A 131 -5.20 6.17 -12.14
CA TRP A 131 -4.98 5.26 -13.27
C TRP A 131 -5.73 5.67 -14.55
N PRO A 132 -7.07 5.90 -14.53
CA PRO A 132 -7.80 6.27 -15.74
C PRO A 132 -7.40 7.65 -16.29
N GLN A 133 -6.83 8.53 -15.45
CA GLN A 133 -6.46 9.90 -15.82
C GLN A 133 -5.05 9.98 -16.43
N VAL A 134 -4.13 9.16 -15.91
CA VAL A 134 -2.69 9.25 -16.24
C VAL A 134 -2.25 8.16 -17.20
N VAL A 135 -2.74 6.92 -17.00
CA VAL A 135 -2.31 5.75 -17.77
C VAL A 135 -3.35 5.36 -18.81
N GLY A 136 -4.64 5.41 -18.45
CA GLY A 136 -5.74 4.95 -19.28
C GLY A 136 -5.93 3.42 -19.24
N GLY A 137 -6.99 2.96 -19.88
CA GLY A 137 -7.38 1.54 -19.90
C GLY A 137 -7.82 1.01 -18.53
N THR A 138 -7.87 -0.32 -18.42
CA THR A 138 -8.30 -1.00 -17.19
C THR A 138 -7.13 -1.13 -16.20
N MET A 139 -7.37 -0.74 -14.94
CA MET A 139 -6.37 -0.91 -13.89
C MET A 139 -6.00 -2.40 -13.70
N PRO A 140 -4.71 -2.75 -13.59
CA PRO A 140 -4.27 -4.12 -13.32
C PRO A 140 -4.84 -4.65 -12.01
N ARG A 141 -5.21 -5.94 -12.00
CA ARG A 141 -5.65 -6.62 -10.78
C ARG A 141 -4.47 -6.91 -9.87
N LEU A 142 -4.72 -6.82 -8.56
CA LEU A 142 -3.73 -7.21 -7.56
C LEU A 142 -3.47 -8.71 -7.63
N ILE A 143 -2.20 -9.09 -7.64
CA ILE A 143 -1.77 -10.48 -7.70
C ILE A 143 -1.65 -11.02 -6.27
N GLU A 144 -2.27 -12.17 -6.01
CA GLU A 144 -2.29 -12.79 -4.68
C GLU A 144 -1.02 -13.59 -4.37
N SER A 145 -0.36 -14.14 -5.39
CA SER A 145 0.83 -14.98 -5.22
C SER A 145 1.88 -14.66 -6.28
N LYS A 146 2.99 -14.07 -5.83
CA LYS A 146 4.17 -13.81 -6.67
C LYS A 146 4.85 -15.11 -7.10
N GLY A 147 4.84 -16.13 -6.24
CA GLY A 147 5.45 -17.42 -6.53
C GLY A 147 4.85 -18.11 -7.75
N ARG A 148 3.52 -18.11 -7.88
CA ARG A 148 2.83 -18.66 -9.07
C ARG A 148 3.23 -17.93 -10.35
N MET A 149 3.26 -16.59 -10.30
CA MET A 149 3.66 -15.76 -11.43
C MET A 149 5.13 -16.00 -11.84
N LEU A 150 6.02 -16.10 -10.85
CA LEU A 150 7.44 -16.41 -11.09
C LEU A 150 7.63 -17.83 -11.63
N GLY A 151 6.84 -18.80 -11.18
CA GLY A 151 6.83 -20.17 -11.72
C GLY A 151 6.49 -20.20 -13.21
N HIS A 152 5.39 -19.56 -13.61
CA HIS A 152 5.01 -19.47 -15.03
C HIS A 152 6.05 -18.72 -15.88
N ALA A 153 6.67 -17.67 -15.33
CA ALA A 153 7.76 -16.97 -16.01
C ALA A 153 8.99 -17.89 -16.17
N ALA A 154 9.34 -18.68 -15.15
CA ALA A 154 10.45 -19.62 -15.21
C ALA A 154 10.20 -20.74 -16.23
N GLU A 155 8.99 -21.31 -16.27
CA GLU A 155 8.57 -22.29 -17.27
C GLU A 155 8.71 -21.74 -18.70
N SER A 156 8.23 -20.51 -18.92
CA SER A 156 8.33 -19.82 -20.21
C SER A 156 9.79 -19.60 -20.66
N LEU A 157 10.69 -19.40 -19.70
CA LEU A 157 12.13 -19.23 -19.91
C LEU A 157 12.90 -20.56 -19.88
N ARG A 158 12.21 -21.71 -19.72
CA ARG A 158 12.81 -23.05 -19.57
C ARG A 158 13.82 -23.14 -18.42
N LEU A 159 13.59 -22.38 -17.34
CA LEU A 159 14.39 -22.42 -16.12
C LEU A 159 13.80 -23.42 -15.13
N ARG A 160 14.65 -24.30 -14.59
CA ARG A 160 14.24 -25.22 -13.52
C ARG A 160 14.50 -24.56 -12.17
N LEU A 161 13.45 -24.00 -11.58
CA LEU A 161 13.49 -23.41 -10.24
C LEU A 161 12.70 -24.30 -9.28
N ASP A 162 13.34 -24.75 -8.22
CA ASP A 162 12.65 -25.38 -7.09
C ASP A 162 11.97 -24.31 -6.20
N THR A 163 11.26 -24.75 -5.17
CA THR A 163 10.55 -23.85 -4.25
C THR A 163 11.48 -22.87 -3.54
N ALA A 164 12.70 -23.28 -3.21
CA ALA A 164 13.67 -22.41 -2.56
C ALA A 164 14.17 -21.33 -3.52
N ALA A 165 14.53 -21.72 -4.74
CA ALA A 165 14.91 -20.82 -5.82
C ALA A 165 13.82 -19.81 -6.17
N LEU A 166 12.56 -20.23 -6.24
CA LEU A 166 11.43 -19.32 -6.47
C LEU A 166 11.27 -18.29 -5.35
N ARG A 167 11.49 -18.70 -4.09
CA ARG A 167 11.47 -17.78 -2.94
C ARG A 167 12.60 -16.75 -3.04
N ASP A 168 13.79 -17.19 -3.39
CA ASP A 168 14.96 -16.30 -3.53
C ASP A 168 14.75 -15.30 -4.68
N MET A 169 14.18 -15.74 -5.81
CA MET A 169 13.82 -14.86 -6.91
C MET A 169 12.76 -13.83 -6.49
N ALA A 170 11.76 -14.24 -5.73
CA ALA A 170 10.76 -13.33 -5.20
C ALA A 170 11.39 -12.28 -4.27
N ALA A 171 12.31 -12.69 -3.39
CA ALA A 171 13.03 -11.78 -2.51
C ALA A 171 13.89 -10.77 -3.31
N GLU A 172 14.50 -11.21 -4.40
CA GLU A 172 15.30 -10.35 -5.28
C GLU A 172 14.45 -9.29 -6.00
N VAL A 173 13.28 -9.69 -6.51
CA VAL A 173 12.31 -8.75 -7.10
C VAL A 173 11.85 -7.72 -6.07
N GLU A 174 11.55 -8.15 -4.84
CA GLU A 174 11.17 -7.21 -3.77
C GLU A 174 12.30 -6.27 -3.38
N TRP A 175 13.53 -6.77 -3.27
CA TRP A 175 14.69 -5.95 -2.95
C TRP A 175 14.87 -4.84 -3.98
N ARG A 176 14.79 -5.16 -5.29
CA ARG A 176 14.89 -4.16 -6.35
C ARG A 176 13.77 -3.11 -6.25
N LYS A 177 12.54 -3.54 -5.99
CA LYS A 177 11.38 -2.66 -5.83
C LYS A 177 11.55 -1.68 -4.67
N VAL A 178 11.97 -2.17 -3.51
CA VAL A 178 12.18 -1.34 -2.30
C VAL A 178 13.39 -0.42 -2.47
N SER A 179 14.41 -0.87 -3.19
CA SER A 179 15.62 -0.07 -3.49
C SER A 179 15.41 0.91 -4.65
N MET A 180 14.19 0.99 -5.22
CA MET A 180 13.82 1.90 -6.31
C MET A 180 14.80 1.88 -7.51
N THR A 181 15.39 0.71 -7.78
CA THR A 181 16.47 0.57 -8.76
C THR A 181 15.92 0.23 -10.14
N SER A 182 16.39 0.91 -11.20
CA SER A 182 16.00 0.57 -12.58
C SER A 182 16.47 -0.82 -12.99
N LEU A 183 15.94 -1.37 -14.10
CA LEU A 183 16.37 -2.68 -14.60
C LEU A 183 17.84 -2.66 -15.04
N GLU A 184 18.28 -1.54 -15.63
CA GLU A 184 19.64 -1.34 -16.08
C GLU A 184 20.63 -1.28 -14.91
N GLN A 185 20.33 -0.45 -13.91
CA GLN A 185 21.13 -0.34 -12.68
C GLN A 185 21.18 -1.67 -11.93
N TYR A 186 20.06 -2.39 -11.90
CA TYR A 186 20.02 -3.74 -11.34
C TYR A 186 20.97 -4.68 -12.08
N GLY A 187 20.93 -4.68 -13.42
CA GLY A 187 21.84 -5.48 -14.24
C GLY A 187 23.31 -5.14 -14.01
N LEU A 188 23.64 -3.85 -13.82
CA LEU A 188 25.00 -3.43 -13.47
C LEU A 188 25.41 -3.95 -12.08
N ALA A 189 24.59 -3.69 -11.05
CA ALA A 189 24.87 -4.11 -9.68
C ALA A 189 25.03 -5.64 -9.54
N ALA A 190 24.21 -6.39 -10.26
CA ALA A 190 24.28 -7.85 -10.34
C ALA A 190 25.60 -8.37 -10.93
N ARG A 191 26.30 -7.57 -11.74
CA ARG A 191 27.60 -7.93 -12.35
C ARG A 191 28.80 -7.46 -11.54
N THR A 192 28.64 -6.44 -10.69
CA THR A 192 29.78 -5.77 -10.04
C THR A 192 29.82 -5.98 -8.53
N THR A 193 28.69 -5.88 -7.85
CA THR A 193 28.67 -5.59 -6.40
C THR A 193 27.72 -6.49 -5.63
N ARG A 194 26.78 -7.17 -6.30
CA ARG A 194 25.73 -7.97 -5.66
C ARG A 194 25.89 -9.45 -5.96
N THR A 195 25.81 -10.27 -4.91
CA THR A 195 25.71 -11.73 -5.04
C THR A 195 24.28 -12.12 -5.39
N LEU A 196 24.08 -12.73 -6.55
CA LEU A 196 22.78 -13.23 -6.96
C LEU A 196 22.45 -14.58 -6.30
N PRO A 197 21.15 -14.91 -6.11
CA PRO A 197 20.76 -16.23 -5.67
C PRO A 197 21.24 -17.31 -6.64
N ARG A 198 21.77 -18.41 -6.10
CA ARG A 198 22.50 -19.46 -6.86
C ARG A 198 21.72 -20.06 -8.03
N SER A 199 20.39 -20.04 -7.98
CA SER A 199 19.48 -20.57 -8.99
C SER A 199 19.24 -19.67 -10.21
N SER A 200 19.76 -18.43 -10.20
CA SER A 200 19.58 -17.45 -11.29
C SER A 200 20.67 -17.46 -12.34
N THR A 201 21.75 -18.22 -12.12
CA THR A 201 22.83 -18.32 -13.10
C THR A 201 22.36 -19.24 -14.22
N PRO A 202 22.15 -18.76 -15.47
CA PRO A 202 21.87 -19.67 -16.57
C PRO A 202 23.03 -20.66 -16.65
N THR A 203 22.73 -21.95 -16.58
CA THR A 203 23.70 -23.01 -16.81
C THR A 203 24.25 -22.81 -18.21
N ARG A 204 25.38 -22.13 -18.32
CA ARG A 204 26.10 -21.97 -19.58
C ARG A 204 26.38 -23.40 -20.02
N PRO A 205 25.88 -23.88 -21.18
CA PRO A 205 26.22 -25.22 -21.63
C PRO A 205 27.74 -25.29 -21.67
N SER A 206 28.30 -26.19 -20.87
CA SER A 206 29.73 -26.44 -20.87
C SER A 206 30.07 -26.85 -22.29
N ARG A 207 30.67 -25.94 -23.06
CA ARG A 207 31.40 -26.32 -24.26
C ARG A 207 32.63 -27.08 -23.77
N SER A 208 32.44 -28.34 -23.39
CA SER A 208 33.52 -29.33 -23.38
C SER A 208 33.87 -29.64 -24.83
N CYS A 209 34.45 -28.66 -25.52
CA CYS A 209 35.30 -28.94 -26.67
C CYS A 209 36.52 -29.69 -26.11
N ARG A 210 36.36 -31.00 -25.94
CA ARG A 210 37.46 -31.93 -25.70
C ARG A 210 38.29 -31.91 -26.99
N PRO A 211 39.54 -31.44 -27.00
CA PRO A 211 40.35 -31.53 -28.19
C PRO A 211 40.60 -33.01 -28.45
N THR A 212 40.04 -33.53 -29.54
CA THR A 212 40.42 -34.82 -30.10
C THR A 212 41.88 -34.70 -30.52
N ARG A 213 42.77 -35.21 -29.67
CA ARG A 213 44.19 -35.39 -29.94
C ARG A 213 44.33 -36.35 -31.13
N THR A 214 44.37 -35.81 -32.33
CA THR A 214 44.79 -36.56 -33.53
C THR A 214 46.32 -36.58 -33.50
N SER A 215 46.87 -37.76 -33.22
CA SER A 215 48.29 -38.05 -33.39
C SER A 215 48.65 -37.93 -34.87
N ARG A 216 49.39 -36.87 -35.24
CA ARG A 216 50.18 -36.84 -36.47
C ARG A 216 51.65 -36.85 -36.12
N THR A 217 52.27 -37.97 -36.44
CA THR A 217 53.71 -38.20 -36.47
C THR A 217 54.33 -37.32 -37.58
N SER A 218 55.40 -36.60 -37.22
CA SER A 218 56.56 -36.24 -38.04
C SER A 218 56.35 -35.63 -39.46
N ALA A 219 56.73 -34.36 -39.65
CA ALA A 219 57.98 -33.99 -40.36
C ALA A 219 58.07 -32.46 -40.62
N ALA A 220 59.24 -31.91 -40.27
CA ALA A 220 59.99 -30.84 -40.92
C ALA A 220 59.37 -29.44 -41.19
N SER A 221 60.07 -28.45 -40.60
CA SER A 221 60.48 -27.15 -41.19
C SER A 221 59.42 -26.18 -41.71
N SER A 222 59.27 -25.03 -41.03
CA SER A 222 59.57 -23.69 -41.56
C SER A 222 58.79 -22.59 -40.83
N THR A 223 59.53 -21.51 -40.60
CA THR A 223 59.22 -20.18 -40.09
C THR A 223 57.88 -19.58 -40.54
N SER A 224 57.10 -19.03 -39.60
CA SER A 224 56.41 -17.73 -39.80
C SER A 224 55.65 -17.28 -38.54
N ARG A 225 56.03 -16.12 -38.01
CA ARG A 225 55.19 -15.28 -37.15
C ARG A 225 54.16 -14.58 -38.04
N THR A 226 52.88 -14.59 -37.63
CA THR A 226 51.92 -13.55 -38.05
C THR A 226 50.90 -13.31 -36.94
N CYS A 227 50.99 -12.14 -36.32
CA CYS A 227 49.89 -11.47 -35.61
C CYS A 227 48.95 -10.79 -36.63
N CYS A 228 47.79 -10.33 -36.15
CA CYS A 228 46.71 -9.58 -36.83
C CYS A 228 45.60 -10.48 -37.40
N SER A 229 44.30 -10.22 -37.26
CA SER A 229 43.50 -9.10 -36.73
C SER A 229 42.01 -9.52 -36.75
N PRO A 230 41.06 -8.76 -36.16
CA PRO A 230 39.66 -9.17 -35.95
C PRO A 230 38.78 -9.06 -37.22
N PRO A 231 37.59 -9.71 -37.24
CA PRO A 231 36.70 -9.67 -38.41
C PRO A 231 35.79 -8.42 -38.42
N PRO A 232 35.52 -7.82 -39.61
CA PRO A 232 34.45 -6.84 -39.79
C PRO A 232 33.17 -7.51 -40.31
N GLY A 233 32.03 -6.92 -39.97
CA GLY A 233 30.68 -7.28 -40.41
C GLY A 233 29.64 -6.90 -39.38
#